data_AF-A0A4V6A2U0-F1
#
_entry.id   AF-A0A4V6A2U0-F1
#
_cell.length_a   1.000
_cell.length_b   1.000
_cell.length_c   1.000
_cell.angle_alpha   90.00
_cell.angle_beta   90.00
_cell.angle_gamma   90.00
#
_symmetry.space_group_name_H-M   'P 1'
#
loop_
_entity.id
_entity.type
_entity.pdbx_description
1 polymer ?
#
loop_
_entity_poly.entity_id
_entity_poly.type
_entity_poly.pdbx_seq_one_letter_code
_entity_poly.pdbx_strand_id
1 'polypeptide(L)'
;MRPSTLESEFFPDPKDPRRFARIRDYFFICGYGTVRDNEKILKEHGITHVVDCANLVKARKAEDVEYLHIAVQDFATEDISKFFHLTADFIERAVRGVRGIVCAYCAAGVSRSATICLMYLVIKEKLNLREAFRLVHRARPIICPNLGFWHQMIDYEKEHNDGKATVKIIFGSNGAHPDVYPKCSL
;
A
#
# COMPACT_ATOMS: atom_id res chain seq x y z
N MET A 1 -25.44 -18.01 -6.71
CA MET A 1 -25.83 -18.12 -5.29
C MET A 1 -25.26 -16.91 -4.56
N ARG A 2 -26.07 -16.13 -3.84
CA ARG A 2 -25.54 -15.09 -2.96
C ARG A 2 -24.97 -15.78 -1.71
N PRO A 3 -23.76 -15.45 -1.25
CA PRO A 3 -23.24 -15.99 0.02
C PRO A 3 -24.21 -15.64 1.15
N SER A 4 -24.31 -16.54 2.13
CA SER A 4 -25.10 -16.30 3.33
C SER A 4 -24.56 -15.09 4.09
N THR A 5 -25.43 -14.35 4.78
CA THR A 5 -25.13 -13.11 5.51
C THR A 5 -23.97 -13.23 6.51
N LEU A 6 -23.66 -14.44 6.99
CA LEU A 6 -22.56 -14.71 7.92
C LEU A 6 -21.18 -14.77 7.23
N GLU A 7 -21.09 -15.17 5.96
CA GLU A 7 -19.81 -15.17 5.22
C GLU A 7 -19.44 -13.77 4.73
N SER A 8 -20.43 -12.93 4.42
CA SER A 8 -20.21 -11.55 3.99
C SER A 8 -19.70 -10.63 5.12
N GLU A 9 -19.95 -10.99 6.38
CA GLU A 9 -19.45 -10.24 7.54
C GLU A 9 -17.96 -10.53 7.83
N PHE A 10 -17.47 -11.72 7.49
CA PHE A 10 -16.07 -12.12 7.74
C PHE A 10 -15.13 -11.87 6.55
N PHE A 11 -15.67 -11.86 5.33
CA PHE A 11 -14.89 -11.62 4.11
C PHE A 11 -15.54 -10.50 3.30
N PRO A 12 -15.28 -9.22 3.65
CA PRO A 12 -15.82 -8.08 2.92
C PRO A 12 -15.44 -8.18 1.43
N ASP A 13 -16.31 -7.64 0.58
CA ASP A 13 -16.10 -7.61 -0.88
C ASP A 13 -14.64 -7.22 -1.16
N PRO A 14 -13.87 -8.03 -1.92
CA PRO A 14 -12.51 -7.71 -2.24
C PRO A 14 -12.34 -6.36 -2.95
N LYS A 15 -13.40 -5.81 -3.53
CA LYS A 15 -13.44 -4.47 -4.13
C LYS A 15 -13.97 -3.39 -3.19
N ASP A 16 -14.35 -3.70 -1.94
CA ASP A 16 -14.80 -2.69 -0.98
C ASP A 16 -13.65 -1.69 -0.72
N PRO A 17 -13.82 -0.40 -1.08
CA PRO A 17 -12.80 0.61 -0.83
C PRO A 17 -12.47 0.80 0.65
N ARG A 18 -13.37 0.39 1.57
CA ARG A 18 -13.19 0.45 3.02
C ARG A 18 -12.51 -0.78 3.60
N ARG A 19 -12.12 -1.75 2.76
CA ARG A 19 -11.45 -2.97 3.24
C ARG A 19 -10.15 -2.63 3.98
N PHE A 20 -10.01 -3.12 5.21
CA PHE A 20 -8.74 -3.10 5.94
C PHE A 20 -7.94 -4.35 5.56
N ALA A 21 -7.05 -4.22 4.59
CA ALA A 21 -6.46 -5.37 3.92
C ALA A 21 -5.13 -5.77 4.56
N ARG A 22 -5.03 -7.04 4.96
CA ARG A 22 -3.79 -7.64 5.46
C ARG A 22 -2.90 -8.11 4.31
N ILE A 23 -1.71 -7.52 4.19
CA ILE A 23 -0.68 -7.87 3.19
C ILE A 23 0.21 -8.99 3.76
N ARG A 24 0.71 -8.77 4.98
CA ARG A 24 1.45 -9.71 5.83
C ARG A 24 0.80 -9.76 7.20
N ASP A 25 1.13 -10.75 8.02
CA ASP A 25 0.60 -10.83 9.40
C ASP A 25 0.88 -9.57 10.24
N TYR A 26 1.95 -8.85 9.89
CA TYR A 26 2.39 -7.62 10.54
C TYR A 26 2.14 -6.35 9.71
N PHE A 27 1.53 -6.41 8.52
CA PHE A 27 1.40 -5.25 7.63
C PHE A 27 0.05 -5.16 6.92
N PHE A 28 -0.62 -4.04 7.13
CA PHE A 28 -1.95 -3.73 6.60
C PHE A 28 -1.95 -2.50 5.69
N ILE A 29 -2.92 -2.45 4.78
CA ILE A 29 -3.20 -1.30 3.91
C ILE A 29 -4.69 -0.96 3.91
N CYS A 30 -5.02 0.33 3.94
CA CYS A 30 -6.38 0.82 3.78
C CYS A 30 -6.43 2.26 3.22
N GLY A 31 -7.64 2.78 3.03
CA GLY A 31 -7.88 4.21 2.83
C GLY A 31 -8.20 4.91 4.16
N TYR A 32 -7.89 6.20 4.26
CA TYR A 32 -8.04 7.01 5.47
C TYR A 32 -9.46 6.97 6.05
N GLY A 33 -10.49 6.95 5.20
CA GLY A 33 -11.89 6.81 5.63
C GLY A 33 -12.12 5.57 6.52
N THR A 34 -11.40 4.47 6.28
CA THR A 34 -11.48 3.25 7.09
C THR A 34 -11.09 3.49 8.54
N VAL A 35 -10.01 4.23 8.77
CA VAL A 35 -9.49 4.54 10.11
C VAL A 35 -10.30 5.67 10.75
N ARG A 36 -10.70 6.67 9.96
CA ARG A 36 -11.52 7.80 10.42
C ARG A 36 -12.91 7.35 10.88
N ASP A 37 -13.57 6.47 10.11
CA ASP A 37 -14.95 6.06 10.36
C ASP A 37 -15.03 4.91 11.38
N ASN A 38 -13.92 4.19 11.62
CA ASN A 38 -13.81 3.18 12.66
C ASN A 38 -12.45 3.26 13.38
N GLU A 39 -12.34 4.16 14.36
CA GLU A 39 -11.10 4.37 15.13
C GLU A 39 -10.65 3.11 15.90
N LYS A 40 -11.58 2.20 16.23
CA LYS A 40 -11.27 0.96 16.95
C LYS A 40 -10.54 -0.07 16.09
N ILE A 41 -10.59 0.06 14.76
CA ILE A 41 -10.01 -0.92 13.84
C ILE A 41 -8.51 -1.12 14.06
N LEU A 42 -7.80 -0.04 14.41
CA LEU A 42 -6.38 -0.08 14.73
C LEU A 42 -6.13 -0.93 15.97
N LYS A 43 -6.92 -0.71 17.04
CA LYS A 43 -6.81 -1.47 18.29
C LYS A 43 -7.19 -2.94 18.12
N GLU A 44 -8.26 -3.21 17.37
CA GLU A 44 -8.75 -4.57 17.10
C GLU A 44 -7.72 -5.43 16.36
N HIS A 45 -6.94 -4.81 15.47
CA HIS A 45 -5.85 -5.49 14.74
C HIS A 45 -4.48 -5.36 15.42
N GLY A 46 -4.43 -4.77 16.62
CA GLY A 46 -3.18 -4.57 17.36
C GLY A 46 -2.17 -3.67 16.62
N ILE A 47 -2.64 -2.75 15.78
CA ILE A 47 -1.76 -1.81 15.06
C ILE A 47 -1.02 -0.96 16.08
N THR A 48 0.31 -0.97 16.01
CA THR A 48 1.20 -0.17 16.85
C THR A 48 1.87 0.96 16.08
N HIS A 49 1.92 0.87 14.74
CA HIS A 49 2.57 1.86 13.90
C HIS A 49 1.73 2.18 12.66
N VAL A 50 1.77 3.44 12.24
CA VAL A 50 1.07 3.91 11.05
C VAL A 50 2.01 4.70 10.15
N VAL A 51 1.98 4.38 8.85
CA VAL A 51 2.50 5.27 7.80
C VAL A 51 1.33 6.03 7.19
N ASP A 52 1.26 7.33 7.48
CA ASP A 52 0.24 8.24 6.96
C ASP A 52 0.74 8.94 5.70
N CYS A 53 0.19 8.54 4.57
CA CYS A 53 0.41 9.14 3.25
C CYS A 53 -0.82 9.93 2.76
N ALA A 54 -1.80 10.23 3.63
CA ALA A 54 -3.03 10.90 3.22
C ALA A 54 -2.82 12.40 2.94
N ASN A 55 -1.77 12.99 3.54
CA ASN A 55 -1.45 14.41 3.48
C ASN A 55 -2.59 15.29 4.02
N LEU A 56 -3.21 14.86 5.13
CA LEU A 56 -4.30 15.56 5.79
C LEU A 56 -3.79 16.24 7.07
N VAL A 57 -3.78 17.57 7.07
CA VAL A 57 -3.21 18.42 8.13
C VAL A 57 -3.80 18.15 9.53
N LYS A 58 -5.00 17.57 9.63
CA LYS A 58 -5.73 17.36 10.90
C LYS A 58 -6.26 15.94 11.08
N ALA A 59 -5.56 14.93 10.56
CA ALA A 59 -5.93 13.55 10.83
C ALA A 59 -5.84 13.26 12.35
N ARG A 60 -6.91 12.70 12.93
CA ARG A 60 -6.89 12.28 14.33
C ARG A 60 -5.95 11.07 14.46
N LYS A 61 -5.08 11.11 15.46
CA LYS A 61 -4.15 10.03 15.78
C LYS A 61 -4.71 9.22 16.94
N ALA A 62 -4.64 7.90 16.84
CA ALA A 62 -4.93 7.02 17.95
C ALA A 62 -3.84 7.14 19.01
N GLU A 63 -4.25 7.02 20.28
CA GLU A 63 -3.31 6.89 21.40
C GLU A 63 -2.53 5.58 21.26
N ASP A 64 -1.29 5.55 21.78
CA ASP A 64 -0.39 4.38 21.76
C ASP A 64 -0.01 3.84 20.36
N VAL A 65 -0.19 4.63 19.31
CA VAL A 65 0.25 4.32 17.94
C VAL A 65 1.32 5.32 17.50
N GLU A 66 2.46 4.81 17.03
CA GLU A 66 3.52 5.65 16.45
C GLU A 66 3.18 5.99 14.99
N TYR A 67 3.20 7.26 14.62
CA TYR A 67 2.88 7.71 13.26
C TYR A 67 4.11 8.28 12.55
N LEU A 68 4.43 7.71 11.39
CA LEU A 68 5.26 8.36 10.38
C LEU A 68 4.34 9.05 9.37
N HIS A 69 4.37 10.37 9.33
CA HIS A 69 3.67 11.15 8.31
C HIS A 69 4.61 11.47 7.16
N ILE A 70 4.17 11.18 5.92
CA ILE A 70 4.88 11.62 4.71
C ILE A 70 4.01 12.59 3.91
N ALA A 71 4.54 13.79 3.69
CA ALA A 71 3.88 14.82 2.89
C ALA A 71 4.10 14.51 1.40
N VAL A 72 3.18 13.74 0.82
CA VAL A 72 3.24 13.31 -0.59
C VAL A 72 1.88 13.49 -1.27
N GLN A 73 1.86 14.20 -2.40
CA GLN A 73 0.68 14.34 -3.25
C GLN A 73 0.53 13.15 -4.20
N ASP A 74 -0.69 12.88 -4.66
CA ASP A 74 -0.96 11.78 -5.59
C ASP A 74 -0.89 12.22 -7.06
N PHE A 75 0.22 12.87 -7.41
CA PHE A 75 0.46 13.35 -8.77
C PHE A 75 1.61 12.56 -9.40
N ALA A 76 1.53 12.34 -10.71
CA ALA A 76 2.60 11.65 -11.45
C ALA A 76 3.93 12.43 -11.44
N THR A 77 3.90 13.73 -11.16
CA THR A 77 5.08 14.59 -11.02
C THR A 77 5.63 14.65 -9.60
N GLU A 78 4.94 14.09 -8.60
CA GLU A 78 5.43 14.08 -7.22
C GLU A 78 6.54 13.04 -7.06
N ASP A 79 7.63 13.42 -6.41
CA ASP A 79 8.71 12.52 -6.06
C ASP A 79 8.38 11.80 -4.73
N ILE A 80 7.82 10.59 -4.86
CA ILE A 80 7.57 9.69 -3.73
C ILE A 80 8.80 8.84 -3.40
N SER A 81 9.75 8.70 -4.34
CA SER A 81 10.93 7.84 -4.19
C SER A 81 11.83 8.26 -3.02
N LYS A 82 11.90 9.57 -2.74
CA LYS A 82 12.59 10.12 -1.54
C LYS A 82 12.09 9.53 -0.21
N PHE A 83 10.89 8.95 -0.17
CA PHE A 83 10.31 8.34 1.02
C PHE A 83 10.45 6.82 1.08
N PHE A 84 10.96 6.15 0.04
CA PHE A 84 11.03 4.69 -0.01
C PHE A 84 11.84 4.11 1.14
N HIS A 85 13.07 4.59 1.34
CA HIS A 85 13.92 4.12 2.43
C HIS A 85 13.41 4.56 3.81
N LEU A 86 12.99 5.83 3.94
CA LEU A 86 12.45 6.35 5.20
C LEU A 86 11.28 5.50 5.72
N THR A 87 10.31 5.21 4.85
CA THR A 87 9.14 4.40 5.21
C THR A 87 9.51 2.94 5.39
N ALA A 88 10.36 2.37 4.54
CA ALA A 88 10.80 0.99 4.67
C ALA A 88 11.56 0.74 5.97
N ASP A 89 12.41 1.68 6.40
CA ASP A 89 13.14 1.61 7.67
C ASP A 89 12.20 1.76 8.86
N PHE A 90 11.22 2.65 8.80
CA PHE A 90 10.20 2.79 9.83
C PHE A 90 9.39 1.49 10.01
N ILE A 91 8.92 0.90 8.91
CA ILE A 91 8.17 -0.36 8.93
C ILE A 91 9.06 -1.48 9.47
N GLU A 92 10.31 -1.58 9.01
CA GLU A 92 11.23 -2.63 9.45
C GLU A 92 11.57 -2.55 10.94
N ARG A 93 11.78 -1.33 11.47
CA ARG A 93 12.00 -1.12 12.91
C ARG A 93 10.80 -1.60 13.72
N ALA A 94 9.59 -1.27 13.27
CA ALA A 94 8.37 -1.71 13.93
C ALA A 94 8.28 -3.24 13.95
N VAL A 95 8.42 -3.89 12.79
CA VAL A 95 8.29 -5.35 12.62
C VAL A 95 9.33 -6.13 13.42
N ARG A 96 10.56 -5.62 13.54
CA ARG A 96 11.62 -6.22 14.38
C ARG A 96 11.42 -5.99 15.88
N GLY A 97 10.57 -5.05 16.25
CA GLY A 97 10.20 -4.79 17.64
C GLY A 97 9.29 -5.88 18.22
N VAL A 98 8.99 -5.76 19.51
CA VAL A 98 8.07 -6.68 20.19
C VAL A 98 6.64 -6.39 19.73
N ARG A 99 6.02 -7.33 19.00
CA ARG A 99 4.62 -7.26 18.53
C ARG A 99 4.31 -6.04 17.65
N GLY A 100 5.26 -5.62 16.81
CA GLY A 100 5.02 -4.56 15.84
C GLY A 100 4.03 -4.98 14.75
N ILE A 101 2.96 -4.20 14.59
CA ILE A 101 2.00 -4.36 13.48
C ILE A 101 1.78 -2.98 12.88
N VAL A 102 1.95 -2.90 11.56
CA VAL A 102 1.98 -1.64 10.83
C VAL A 102 0.75 -1.51 9.92
N CYS A 103 0.22 -0.31 9.80
CA CYS A 103 -0.78 0.05 8.79
C CYS A 103 -0.26 1.20 7.92
N ALA A 104 -0.29 1.06 6.60
CA ALA A 104 -0.10 2.19 5.68
C ALA A 104 -1.43 2.63 5.09
N TYR A 105 -1.75 3.92 5.15
CA TYR A 105 -2.93 4.46 4.48
C TYR A 105 -2.64 5.74 3.71
N CYS A 106 -3.45 6.00 2.70
CA CYS A 106 -3.55 7.31 2.06
C CYS A 106 -5.03 7.71 1.97
N ALA A 107 -5.41 8.68 1.14
CA ALA A 107 -6.82 9.08 1.04
C ALA A 107 -7.75 7.88 0.71
N ALA A 108 -7.44 7.12 -0.34
CA ALA A 108 -8.28 6.01 -0.83
C ALA A 108 -7.66 4.61 -0.64
N GLY A 109 -6.39 4.53 -0.25
CA GLY A 109 -5.65 3.26 -0.20
C GLY A 109 -5.39 2.66 -1.59
N VAL A 110 -5.29 3.50 -2.62
CA VAL A 110 -5.17 3.08 -4.04
C VAL A 110 -3.76 3.26 -4.57
N SER A 111 -3.18 4.45 -4.41
CA SER A 111 -1.91 4.82 -5.04
C SER A 111 -0.78 5.01 -4.02
N ARG A 112 -0.70 6.15 -3.32
CA ARG A 112 0.41 6.48 -2.38
C ARG A 112 0.75 5.38 -1.36
N SER A 113 -0.22 4.90 -0.57
CA SER A 113 0.06 3.85 0.42
C SER A 113 0.36 2.51 -0.23
N ALA A 114 -0.22 2.21 -1.39
CA ALA A 114 0.11 1.01 -2.16
C ALA A 114 1.57 1.05 -2.61
N THR A 115 2.04 2.18 -3.15
CA THR A 115 3.46 2.40 -3.49
C THR A 115 4.38 2.16 -2.29
N ILE A 116 4.05 2.70 -1.11
CA ILE A 116 4.85 2.46 0.10
C ILE A 116 4.86 0.97 0.48
N CYS A 117 3.71 0.30 0.43
CA CYS A 117 3.64 -1.14 0.71
C CYS A 117 4.50 -1.96 -0.27
N LEU A 118 4.41 -1.66 -1.57
CA LEU A 118 5.21 -2.33 -2.60
C LEU A 118 6.70 -2.14 -2.34
N MET A 119 7.12 -0.90 -2.07
CA MET A 119 8.52 -0.59 -1.86
C MET A 119 9.09 -1.16 -0.57
N TYR A 120 8.31 -1.29 0.50
CA TYR A 120 8.74 -2.04 1.68
C TYR A 120 9.09 -3.49 1.31
N LEU A 121 8.19 -4.18 0.58
CA LEU A 121 8.41 -5.58 0.17
C LEU A 121 9.65 -5.73 -0.72
N VAL A 122 9.86 -4.79 -1.65
CA VAL A 122 11.05 -4.79 -2.52
C VAL A 122 12.33 -4.55 -1.70
N ILE A 123 12.33 -3.55 -0.83
CA ILE A 123 13.54 -3.09 -0.13
C ILE A 123 13.94 -4.04 1.00
N LYS A 124 12.98 -4.49 1.81
CA LYS A 124 13.22 -5.23 3.05
C LYS A 124 13.02 -6.73 2.90
N GLU A 125 11.98 -7.14 2.18
CA GLU A 125 11.73 -8.57 1.92
C GLU A 125 12.41 -9.10 0.65
N LYS A 126 13.08 -8.23 -0.11
CA LYS A 126 13.84 -8.59 -1.33
C LYS A 126 12.99 -9.26 -2.41
N LEU A 127 11.69 -8.96 -2.45
CA LEU A 127 10.83 -9.36 -3.56
C LEU A 127 11.14 -8.52 -4.79
N ASN A 128 10.96 -9.09 -5.98
CA ASN A 128 10.89 -8.23 -7.16
C ASN A 128 9.57 -7.45 -7.21
N LEU A 129 9.53 -6.36 -7.97
CA LEU A 129 8.39 -5.44 -8.00
C LEU A 129 7.11 -6.13 -8.47
N ARG A 130 7.22 -7.10 -9.40
CA ARG A 130 6.07 -7.90 -9.86
C ARG A 130 5.51 -8.81 -8.76
N GLU A 131 6.36 -9.46 -7.98
CA GLU A 131 5.95 -10.29 -6.83
C GLU A 131 5.30 -9.45 -5.74
N ALA A 132 5.92 -8.32 -5.39
CA ALA A 132 5.36 -7.36 -4.46
C ALA A 132 3.95 -6.91 -4.92
N PHE A 133 3.80 -6.56 -6.20
CA PHE A 133 2.50 -6.19 -6.76
C PHE A 133 1.45 -7.28 -6.62
N ARG A 134 1.77 -8.52 -7.01
CA ARG A 134 0.83 -9.65 -6.90
C ARG A 134 0.35 -9.84 -5.47
N LEU A 135 1.24 -9.69 -4.49
CA LEU A 135 0.93 -9.87 -3.08
C LEU A 135 -0.01 -8.78 -2.57
N VAL A 136 0.33 -7.50 -2.79
CA VAL A 136 -0.50 -6.37 -2.34
C VAL A 136 -1.83 -6.34 -3.10
N HIS A 137 -1.84 -6.61 -4.41
CA HIS A 137 -3.06 -6.65 -5.22
C HIS A 137 -3.99 -7.80 -4.80
N ARG A 138 -3.46 -8.96 -4.38
CA ARG A 138 -4.29 -10.05 -3.83
C ARG A 138 -5.00 -9.62 -2.55
N ALA A 139 -4.30 -8.87 -1.67
CA ALA A 139 -4.88 -8.36 -0.43
C ALA A 139 -5.88 -7.21 -0.67
N ARG A 140 -5.55 -6.31 -1.60
CA ARG A 140 -6.34 -5.13 -1.97
C ARG A 140 -6.39 -4.95 -3.49
N PRO A 141 -7.34 -5.59 -4.19
CA PRO A 141 -7.46 -5.54 -5.66
C PRO A 141 -7.66 -4.16 -6.29
N ILE A 142 -8.02 -3.15 -5.50
CA ILE A 142 -8.23 -1.79 -6.00
C ILE A 142 -6.94 -0.96 -6.08
N ILE A 143 -5.78 -1.50 -5.69
CA ILE A 143 -4.53 -0.74 -5.79
C ILE A 143 -4.26 -0.37 -7.24
N CYS A 144 -3.95 0.89 -7.44
CA CYS A 144 -3.64 1.47 -8.75
C CYS A 144 -2.71 2.67 -8.55
N PRO A 145 -1.41 2.44 -8.25
CA PRO A 145 -0.44 3.53 -8.22
C PRO A 145 -0.49 4.35 -9.51
N ASN A 146 -0.36 5.68 -9.39
CA ASN A 146 -0.30 6.52 -10.56
C ASN A 146 0.94 6.19 -11.41
N LEU A 147 0.90 6.56 -12.70
CA LEU A 147 1.94 6.17 -13.64
C LEU A 147 3.33 6.73 -13.28
N GLY A 148 3.41 7.92 -12.68
CA GLY A 148 4.68 8.49 -12.22
C GLY A 148 5.32 7.68 -11.09
N PHE A 149 4.50 7.17 -10.15
CA PHE A 149 4.97 6.29 -9.09
C PHE A 149 5.42 4.93 -9.64
N TRP A 150 4.76 4.41 -10.68
CA TRP A 150 5.26 3.20 -11.35
C TRP A 150 6.63 3.40 -11.96
N HIS A 151 6.88 4.51 -12.65
CA HIS A 151 8.21 4.82 -13.19
C HIS A 151 9.25 4.86 -12.08
N GLN A 152 8.97 5.56 -10.98
CA GLN A 152 9.88 5.64 -9.82
C GLN A 152 10.17 4.27 -9.18
N MET A 153 9.17 3.39 -9.04
CA MET A 153 9.39 2.03 -8.52
C MET A 153 10.18 1.15 -9.49
N ILE A 154 9.92 1.26 -10.80
CA ILE A 154 10.63 0.52 -11.85
C ILE A 154 12.09 0.95 -11.90
N ASP A 155 12.36 2.26 -11.83
CA ASP A 155 13.72 2.78 -11.85
C ASP A 155 14.48 2.39 -10.58
N TYR A 156 13.83 2.44 -9.42
CA TYR A 156 14.40 1.89 -8.19
C TYR A 156 14.78 0.41 -8.33
N GLU A 157 13.88 -0.42 -8.90
CA GLU A 157 14.16 -1.85 -9.09
C GLU A 157 15.37 -2.04 -10.02
N LYS A 158 15.47 -1.32 -11.12
CA LYS A 158 16.64 -1.41 -12.03
C LYS A 158 17.94 -1.06 -11.34
N GLU A 159 17.96 0.02 -10.56
CA GLU A 159 19.15 0.48 -9.83
C GLU A 159 19.65 -0.58 -8.82
N HIS A 160 18.75 -1.40 -8.29
CA HIS A 160 19.04 -2.37 -7.23
C HIS A 160 18.97 -3.84 -7.68
N ASN A 161 18.81 -4.10 -8.98
CA ASN A 161 18.65 -5.44 -9.57
C ASN A 161 19.40 -5.58 -10.91
N ASP A 162 20.67 -5.16 -10.94
CA ASP A 162 21.56 -5.26 -12.11
C ASP A 162 20.96 -4.69 -13.41
N GLY A 163 20.23 -3.58 -13.31
CA GLY A 163 19.56 -2.93 -14.44
C GLY A 163 18.29 -3.63 -14.94
N LYS A 164 17.81 -4.68 -14.26
CA LYS A 164 16.63 -5.46 -14.68
C LYS A 164 15.37 -4.98 -13.96
N ALA A 165 14.36 -4.61 -14.75
CA ALA A 165 12.99 -4.38 -14.27
C ALA A 165 12.12 -5.62 -14.52
N THR A 166 11.33 -6.00 -13.52
CA THR A 166 10.34 -7.08 -13.64
C THR A 166 8.97 -6.58 -14.07
N VAL A 167 8.71 -5.26 -14.02
CA VAL A 167 7.49 -4.61 -14.50
C VAL A 167 7.83 -3.63 -15.62
N LYS A 168 6.98 -3.55 -16.65
CA LYS A 168 7.15 -2.64 -17.79
C LYS A 168 5.91 -1.79 -17.99
N ILE A 169 6.10 -0.54 -18.41
CA ILE A 169 5.00 0.27 -18.92
C ILE A 169 4.73 -0.12 -20.37
N ILE A 170 3.48 -0.45 -20.66
CA ILE A 170 2.99 -0.81 -21.99
C ILE A 170 1.89 0.16 -22.41
N PHE A 171 1.69 0.30 -23.73
CA PHE A 171 0.65 1.15 -24.31
C PHE A 171 -0.50 0.28 -24.81
N GLY A 172 -1.69 0.51 -24.26
CA GLY A 172 -2.93 -0.12 -24.73
C GLY A 172 -3.93 0.91 -25.24
N SER A 173 -5.14 0.45 -25.57
CA SER A 173 -6.25 1.31 -26.03
C SER A 173 -6.61 2.43 -25.05
N ASN A 174 -6.40 2.20 -23.74
CA ASN A 174 -6.72 3.15 -22.68
C ASN A 174 -5.48 3.89 -22.15
N GLY A 175 -4.41 3.93 -22.95
CA GLY A 175 -3.17 4.62 -22.63
C GLY A 175 -2.11 3.75 -21.95
N ALA A 176 -1.11 4.43 -21.38
CA ALA A 176 0.05 3.80 -20.76
C ALA A 176 -0.30 3.23 -19.37
N HIS A 177 0.07 1.98 -19.12
CA HIS A 177 -0.17 1.28 -17.87
C HIS A 177 0.90 0.20 -17.64
N PRO A 178 1.14 -0.23 -16.40
CA PRO A 178 2.06 -1.31 -16.13
C PRO A 178 1.51 -2.67 -16.59
N ASP A 179 2.37 -3.52 -17.13
CA ASP A 179 2.06 -4.85 -17.68
C ASP A 179 1.65 -5.90 -16.62
N VAL A 180 1.56 -5.49 -15.35
CA VAL A 180 1.02 -6.31 -14.24
C VAL A 180 -0.48 -6.14 -14.06
N TYR A 181 -1.09 -5.12 -14.68
CA TYR A 181 -2.52 -4.93 -14.58
C TYR A 181 -3.28 -6.00 -15.36
N PRO A 182 -4.35 -6.59 -14.77
CA PRO A 182 -5.17 -7.56 -15.48
C PRO A 182 -5.75 -6.93 -16.75
N LYS A 183 -5.83 -7.70 -17.85
CA LYS A 183 -6.41 -7.23 -19.12
C LYS A 183 -7.87 -6.76 -19.00
N CYS A 184 -8.60 -7.20 -17.97
CA CYS A 184 -9.98 -6.80 -17.69
C CYS A 184 -10.11 -5.51 -16.85
N SER A 185 -9.00 -4.95 -16.39
CA SER A 185 -8.95 -3.72 -15.59
C SER A 185 -8.59 -2.49 -16.43
N LEU A 186 -8.45 -2.67 -17.74
CA LEU A 186 -8.09 -1.65 -18.72
C LEU A 186 -9.31 -1.27 -19.51
#